data_AF-A0A317N0W1-F1
#
_entry.id   AF-A0A317N0W1-F1
#
_cell.length_a   1.000
_cell.length_b   1.000
_cell.length_c   1.000
_cell.angle_alpha   90.00
_cell.angle_beta   90.00
_cell.angle_gamma   90.00
#
_symmetry.space_group_name_H-M   'P 1'
#
loop_
_entity.id
_entity.type
_entity.pdbx_description
1 polymer ?
#
loop_
_entity_poly.entity_id
_entity_poly.type
_entity_poly.pdbx_seq_one_letter_code
_entity_poly.pdbx_strand_id
1 'polypeptide(L)'
;MRYDYGEVDTQTMQLQSIVRGMETNLQNINTLKRQLLADFAGAGADGYTEITAKLDANMAQYNATLQQLKAAISTTAGTDGLMRDTDVNQGNRFLSIG
;
A
#
# COMPACT_ATOMS: atom_id res chain seq x y z
N MET A 1 26.76 13.38 -0.65
CA MET A 1 25.69 12.74 -1.45
C MET A 1 24.64 13.80 -1.68
N ARG A 2 24.35 14.14 -2.94
CA ARG A 2 23.24 15.03 -3.29
C ARG A 2 22.02 14.13 -3.41
N TYR A 3 21.18 14.08 -2.38
CA TYR A 3 19.92 13.36 -2.47
C TYR A 3 19.02 14.15 -3.44
N ASP A 4 18.51 13.48 -4.48
CA ASP A 4 17.63 14.11 -5.47
C ASP A 4 16.20 14.13 -4.93
N TYR A 5 15.90 15.12 -4.08
CA TYR A 5 14.64 15.21 -3.35
C TYR A 5 13.42 15.34 -4.28
N GLY A 6 13.59 15.94 -5.46
CA GLY A 6 12.52 16.02 -6.46
C GLY A 6 12.17 14.64 -7.02
N GLU A 7 13.16 13.77 -7.17
CA GLU A 7 12.95 12.39 -7.62
C GLU A 7 12.26 11.55 -6.54
N VAL A 8 12.65 11.72 -5.27
CA VAL A 8 12.02 11.01 -4.13
C VAL A 8 10.56 11.43 -3.93
N ASP A 9 10.25 12.73 -4.00
CA ASP A 9 8.86 13.20 -3.91
C ASP A 9 8.03 12.67 -5.08
N THR A 10 8.59 12.68 -6.29
CA THR A 10 7.92 12.15 -7.49
C THR A 10 7.64 10.65 -7.35
N GLN A 11 8.63 9.87 -6.92
CA GLN A 11 8.48 8.43 -6.68
C GLN A 11 7.48 8.14 -5.55
N THR A 12 7.47 8.97 -4.49
CA THR A 12 6.52 8.86 -3.38
C THR A 12 5.09 9.12 -3.85
N MET A 13 4.86 10.17 -4.66
CA MET A 13 3.53 10.42 -5.25
C MET A 13 3.09 9.28 -6.18
N GLN A 14 4.00 8.75 -6.99
CA GLN A 14 3.73 7.61 -7.86
C GLN A 14 3.35 6.37 -7.04
N LEU A 15 4.10 6.07 -5.98
CA LEU A 15 3.80 4.98 -5.04
C LEU A 15 2.45 5.17 -4.35
N GLN A 16 2.12 6.38 -3.90
CA GLN A 16 0.80 6.67 -3.33
C GLN A 16 -0.34 6.49 -4.33
N SER A 17 -0.11 6.84 -5.61
CA SER A 17 -1.09 6.62 -6.68
C SER A 17 -1.28 5.13 -6.97
N ILE A 18 -0.19 4.36 -6.99
CA ILE A 18 -0.22 2.91 -7.17
C ILE A 18 -0.98 2.27 -6.00
N VAL A 19 -0.69 2.65 -4.75
CA VAL A 19 -1.38 2.17 -3.55
C VAL A 19 -2.88 2.44 -3.62
N ARG A 20 -3.30 3.65 -4.03
CA ARG A 20 -4.72 3.98 -4.22
C ARG A 20 -5.38 3.12 -5.32
N GLY A 21 -4.67 2.84 -6.41
CA GLY A 21 -5.13 1.95 -7.47
C GLY A 21 -5.30 0.50 -6.98
N MET A 22 -4.38 0.03 -6.15
CA MET A 22 -4.45 -1.29 -5.51
C MET A 22 -5.60 -1.39 -4.49
N GLU A 23 -5.85 -0.34 -3.68
CA GLU A 23 -7.02 -0.27 -2.78
C GLU A 23 -8.34 -0.34 -3.58
N THR A 24 -8.41 0.36 -4.71
CA THR A 24 -9.57 0.31 -5.62
C THR A 24 -9.77 -1.09 -6.20
N ASN A 25 -8.69 -1.75 -6.63
CA ASN A 25 -8.76 -3.13 -7.10
C ASN A 25 -9.23 -4.10 -6.02
N LEU A 26 -8.79 -3.93 -4.76
CA LEU A 26 -9.26 -4.74 -3.64
C LEU A 26 -10.78 -4.60 -3.43
N GLN A 27 -11.31 -3.37 -3.54
CA GLN A 27 -12.76 -3.13 -3.46
C GLN A 27 -13.52 -3.79 -4.61
N ASN A 28 -12.98 -3.74 -5.82
CA ASN A 28 -13.56 -4.39 -7.00
C ASN A 28 -13.59 -5.91 -6.84
N ILE A 29 -12.49 -6.52 -6.39
CA ILE A 29 -12.42 -7.97 -6.13
C ILE A 29 -13.41 -8.37 -5.03
N ASN A 30 -13.55 -7.57 -3.96
CA ASN A 30 -14.53 -7.83 -2.90
C ASN A 30 -15.97 -7.76 -3.39
N THR A 31 -16.24 -6.92 -4.38
CA THR A 31 -17.56 -6.79 -5.01
C THR A 31 -17.84 -8.00 -5.91
N LEU A 32 -16.88 -8.36 -6.76
CA LEU A 32 -16.91 -9.58 -7.58
C LEU A 32 -17.10 -10.83 -6.72
N LYS A 33 -16.38 -10.97 -5.59
CA LYS A 33 -16.54 -12.08 -4.66
C LYS A 33 -17.97 -12.19 -4.15
N ARG A 34 -18.56 -11.05 -3.73
CA ARG A 34 -19.93 -11.03 -3.20
C ARG A 34 -20.95 -11.41 -4.26
N GLN A 35 -20.77 -10.95 -5.51
CA GLN A 35 -21.59 -11.35 -6.64
C GLN A 35 -21.46 -12.85 -6.92
N LEU A 36 -20.23 -13.35 -7.00
CA LEU A 36 -19.94 -14.76 -7.25
C LEU A 36 -20.56 -15.68 -6.18
N LEU A 37 -20.46 -15.28 -4.90
CA LEU A 37 -21.07 -16.00 -3.78
C LEU A 37 -22.61 -15.98 -3.82
N ALA A 38 -23.20 -14.87 -4.26
CA ALA A 38 -24.65 -14.79 -4.45
C ALA A 38 -25.11 -15.70 -5.61
N ASP A 39 -24.34 -15.75 -6.69
CA ASP A 39 -24.61 -16.60 -7.85
C ASP A 39 -24.44 -18.10 -7.53
N PHE A 40 -23.55 -18.45 -6.59
CA PHE A 40 -23.35 -19.82 -6.11
C PHE A 40 -24.35 -20.27 -5.03
N ALA A 41 -25.33 -19.45 -4.64
CA ALA A 41 -26.35 -19.85 -3.68
C ALA A 41 -27.33 -20.87 -4.29
N GLY A 42 -27.47 -22.06 -3.66
CA GLY A 42 -28.40 -23.12 -4.09
C GLY A 42 -27.72 -24.48 -4.29
N ALA A 43 -28.33 -25.37 -5.08
CA ALA A 43 -27.89 -26.76 -5.28
C ALA A 43 -26.47 -26.92 -5.91
N GLY A 44 -25.82 -25.83 -6.31
CA GLY A 44 -24.44 -25.80 -6.85
C GLY A 44 -23.39 -25.21 -5.89
N ALA A 45 -23.75 -24.91 -4.64
CA ALA A 45 -22.85 -24.32 -3.64
C ALA A 45 -21.73 -25.30 -3.20
N ASP A 46 -22.02 -26.60 -3.22
CA ASP A 46 -21.07 -27.63 -2.83
C ASP A 46 -19.98 -27.80 -3.90
N GLY A 47 -18.79 -27.30 -3.60
CA GLY A 47 -17.59 -27.37 -4.46
C GLY A 47 -16.78 -26.07 -4.51
N TYR A 48 -17.41 -24.93 -4.23
CA TYR A 48 -16.75 -23.62 -4.29
C TYR A 48 -16.26 -23.09 -2.94
N THR A 49 -16.56 -23.80 -1.84
CA THR A 49 -16.19 -23.41 -0.47
C THR A 49 -14.68 -23.25 -0.31
N GLU A 50 -13.90 -24.20 -0.85
CA GLU A 50 -12.43 -24.14 -0.79
C GLU A 50 -11.85 -22.99 -1.63
N ILE A 51 -12.40 -22.77 -2.83
CA ILE A 51 -11.97 -21.69 -3.73
C ILE A 51 -12.27 -20.34 -3.11
N THR A 52 -13.46 -20.19 -2.51
CA THR A 52 -13.86 -18.94 -1.85
C THR A 52 -13.00 -18.67 -0.61
N ALA A 53 -12.71 -19.71 0.18
CA ALA A 53 -11.82 -19.60 1.33
C ALA A 53 -10.39 -19.20 0.93
N LYS A 54 -9.85 -19.78 -0.17
CA LYS A 54 -8.55 -19.38 -0.74
C LYS A 54 -8.56 -17.94 -1.23
N LEU A 55 -9.64 -17.53 -1.91
CA LEU A 55 -9.80 -16.15 -2.36
C LEU A 55 -9.80 -15.19 -1.18
N ASP A 56 -10.50 -15.51 -0.10
CA ASP A 56 -10.53 -14.70 1.13
C ASP A 56 -9.17 -14.59 1.81
N ALA A 57 -8.43 -15.69 1.92
CA ALA A 57 -7.07 -15.68 2.43
C ALA A 57 -6.16 -14.77 1.59
N ASN A 58 -6.22 -14.90 0.26
CA ASN A 58 -5.42 -14.09 -0.66
C ASN A 58 -5.78 -12.60 -0.57
N MET A 59 -7.07 -12.26 -0.44
CA MET A 59 -7.52 -10.89 -0.27
C MET A 59 -7.05 -10.28 1.06
N ALA A 60 -7.12 -11.05 2.15
CA ALA A 60 -6.63 -10.62 3.45
C ALA A 60 -5.12 -10.37 3.42
N GLN A 61 -4.35 -11.27 2.80
CA GLN A 61 -2.91 -11.13 2.66
C GLN A 61 -2.54 -9.92 1.78
N TYR A 62 -3.22 -9.74 0.66
CA TYR A 62 -2.99 -8.57 -0.21
C TYR A 62 -3.27 -7.24 0.51
N ASN A 63 -4.36 -7.16 1.27
CA ASN A 63 -4.66 -5.98 2.09
C ASN A 63 -3.58 -5.73 3.16
N ALA A 64 -3.09 -6.78 3.83
CA ALA A 64 -2.01 -6.66 4.81
C ALA A 64 -0.72 -6.13 4.18
N THR A 65 -0.31 -6.66 3.03
CA THR A 65 0.87 -6.19 2.29
C THR A 65 0.71 -4.74 1.84
N LEU A 66 -0.48 -4.33 1.43
CA LEU A 66 -0.81 -2.94 1.08
C LEU A 66 -0.61 -1.98 2.26
N GLN A 67 -1.11 -2.35 3.44
CA GLN A 67 -0.93 -1.54 4.66
C GLN A 67 0.55 -1.45 5.06
N GLN A 68 1.31 -2.54 4.93
CA GLN A 68 2.75 -2.55 5.17
C GLN A 68 3.49 -1.63 4.20
N LEU A 69 3.15 -1.67 2.91
CA LEU A 69 3.75 -0.80 1.90
C LEU A 69 3.45 0.67 2.20
N LYS A 70 2.20 0.99 2.57
CA LYS A 70 1.78 2.35 2.95
C LYS A 70 2.53 2.86 4.18
N ALA A 71 2.71 2.00 5.19
CA ALA A 71 3.50 2.32 6.37
C ALA A 71 4.97 2.56 6.01
N ALA A 72 5.57 1.71 5.16
CA ALA A 72 6.95 1.87 4.71
C ALA A 72 7.16 3.19 3.96
N ILE A 73 6.26 3.54 3.02
CA ILE A 73 6.29 4.82 2.30
C ILE A 73 6.20 5.99 3.28
N SER A 74 5.29 5.92 4.26
CA SER A 74 5.13 6.98 5.27
C SER A 74 6.36 7.15 6.16
N THR A 75 7.01 6.06 6.56
CA THR A 75 8.24 6.10 7.39
C THR A 75 9.43 6.69 6.64
N THR A 76 9.54 6.40 5.34
CA THR A 76 10.67 6.89 4.53
C THR A 76 10.47 8.32 4.05
N ALA A 77 9.27 8.64 3.55
CA ALA A 77 8.98 9.88 2.81
C ALA A 77 7.94 10.81 3.47
N GLY A 78 7.38 10.43 4.62
CA GLY A 78 6.41 11.25 5.34
C GLY A 78 7.01 12.52 5.95
N THR A 79 6.14 13.36 6.50
CA THR A 79 6.49 14.67 7.09
C THR A 79 7.45 14.57 8.29
N ASP A 80 7.53 13.41 8.94
CA ASP A 80 8.50 13.05 10.00
C ASP A 80 9.38 11.87 9.55
N GLY A 81 9.53 11.69 8.24
CA GLY A 81 10.26 10.57 7.65
C GLY A 81 11.76 10.71 7.85
N LEU A 82 12.46 9.58 7.89
CA LEU A 82 13.91 9.47 8.09
C LEU A 82 14.71 10.41 7.15
N MET A 83 14.20 10.67 5.95
CA MET A 83 14.83 11.59 5.01
C MET A 83 14.79 13.06 5.46
N ARG A 84 13.65 13.54 5.98
CA ARG A 84 13.53 14.92 6.47
C ARG A 84 14.37 15.11 7.73
N ASP A 85 14.36 14.15 8.64
CA ASP A 85 15.17 14.20 9.86
C ASP A 85 16.67 14.21 9.55
N THR A 86 17.10 13.39 8.59
CA THR A 86 18.50 13.39 8.14
C THR A 86 18.88 14.75 7.55
N ASP A 87 17.99 15.38 6.77
CA ASP A 87 18.26 16.66 6.13
C ASP A 87 18.28 17.83 7.12
N VAL A 88 17.31 17.91 8.04
CA VAL A 88 17.30 18.93 9.12
C VAL A 88 18.57 18.82 9.97
N ASN A 89 18.98 17.59 10.30
CA ASN A 89 20.22 17.37 11.07
C ASN A 89 21.47 17.76 10.28
N GLN A 90 21.54 17.50 8.97
CA GLN A 90 22.67 17.90 8.14
C GLN A 90 22.69 19.43 7.93
N GLY A 91 21.55 20.06 7.64
CA GLY A 91 21.41 21.50 7.48
C GLY A 91 21.78 22.27 8.74
N ASN A 92 21.33 21.81 9.91
CA ASN A 92 21.70 22.39 11.20
C ASN A 92 23.21 22.28 11.47
N ARG A 93 23.84 21.18 11.06
CA ARG A 93 25.31 21.04 11.16
C ARG A 93 26.05 21.99 10.23
N PHE A 94 25.56 22.24 9.02
CA PHE A 94 26.16 23.24 8.14
C PHE A 94 26.03 24.66 8.70
N LEU A 95 24.87 24.99 9.26
CA LEU A 95 24.63 26.29 9.91
C LEU A 95 25.43 26.48 11.21
N SER A 96 25.82 25.40 11.89
CA SER A 96 26.62 25.50 13.12
C SER A 96 28.13 25.63 12.88
N ILE A 97 28.59 25.47 11.63
CA ILE A 97 30.03 25.54 11.27
C ILE A 97 30.33 26.85 10.49
N GLY A 98 29.31 27.54 9.99
CA GLY A 98 29.41 28.89 9.40
C GLY A 98 29.16 29.98 10.44
#